data_AF-W1V1W9-F1
#
_entry.id   AF-W1V1W9-F1
#
_cell.length_a   1.000
_cell.length_b   1.000
_cell.length_c   1.000
_cell.angle_alpha   90.00
_cell.angle_beta   90.00
_cell.angle_gamma   90.00
#
_symmetry.space_group_name_H-M   'P 1'
#
loop_
_entity.id
_entity.type
_entity.pdbx_description
1 polymer ?
#
loop_
_entity_poly.entity_id
_entity_poly.type
_entity_poly.pdbx_seq_one_letter_code
_entity_poly.pdbx_strand_id
1 'polypeptide(L)'
;SDMGMGSNTVLTQMACEVIGCPMEYMTVIESDTDIVPFDPGSYASSTTYVTGTAAKMAAEELRTKIIAKFAQFFETDVENVDFDGVVATTKDGAKTMDIHQLAPKLLVGVNAEQLSGFATWGSHTSPPPFMASIAEVKVDKQTGKVIPLH
;
A
#
# COMPACT_ATOMS: atom_id res chain seq x y z
N SER A 1 8.03 -7.19 -8.19
CA SER A 1 7.76 -7.26 -9.65
C SER A 1 6.55 -8.13 -9.90
N ASP A 2 5.50 -7.59 -10.51
CA ASP A 2 4.29 -8.35 -10.85
C ASP A 2 4.50 -9.18 -12.13
N MET A 3 4.01 -10.42 -12.15
CA MET A 3 4.06 -11.31 -13.31
C MET A 3 2.67 -11.66 -13.87
N GLY A 4 1.65 -10.84 -13.56
CA GLY A 4 0.27 -11.02 -14.03
C GLY A 4 -0.70 -11.54 -12.98
N MET A 5 -0.32 -11.50 -11.70
CA MET A 5 -1.19 -11.86 -10.57
C MET A 5 -1.90 -10.65 -9.96
N GLY A 6 -1.59 -9.44 -10.42
CA GLY A 6 -2.22 -8.21 -9.95
C GLY A 6 -1.68 -7.73 -8.60
N SER A 7 -0.46 -8.12 -8.22
CA SER A 7 0.16 -7.65 -6.97
C SER A 7 0.32 -6.15 -6.96
N ASN A 8 0.61 -5.51 -8.09
CA ASN A 8 0.77 -4.05 -8.11
C ASN A 8 -0.54 -3.38 -7.68
N THR A 9 -1.68 -3.85 -8.18
CA THR A 9 -2.98 -3.34 -7.78
C THR A 9 -3.23 -3.55 -6.29
N VAL A 10 -2.98 -4.76 -5.78
CA VAL A 10 -3.20 -5.09 -4.36
C VAL A 10 -2.29 -4.25 -3.45
N LEU A 11 -1.00 -4.15 -3.75
CA LEU A 11 -0.05 -3.37 -2.97
C LEU A 11 -0.40 -1.88 -2.98
N THR A 12 -0.84 -1.35 -4.12
CA THR A 12 -1.29 0.04 -4.23
C THR A 12 -2.53 0.27 -3.38
N GLN A 13 -3.51 -0.65 -3.41
CA GLN A 13 -4.70 -0.57 -2.58
C GLN A 13 -4.36 -0.57 -1.09
N MET A 14 -3.45 -1.44 -0.66
CA MET A 14 -2.97 -1.47 0.73
C MET A 14 -2.35 -0.13 1.15
N ALA A 15 -1.47 0.44 0.32
CA ALA A 15 -0.86 1.74 0.63
C ALA A 15 -1.88 2.89 0.64
N CYS A 16 -2.81 2.91 -0.32
CA CYS A 16 -3.87 3.92 -0.41
C CYS A 16 -4.80 3.86 0.80
N GLU A 17 -5.20 2.67 1.23
CA GLU A 17 -6.05 2.48 2.40
C GLU A 17 -5.37 2.98 3.69
N VAL A 18 -4.07 2.71 3.84
CA VAL A 18 -3.29 3.21 4.97
C VAL A 18 -3.20 4.73 4.96
N ILE A 19 -2.91 5.34 3.80
CA ILE A 19 -2.77 6.81 3.67
C ILE A 19 -4.13 7.51 3.76
N GLY A 20 -5.20 6.85 3.30
CA GLY A 20 -6.55 7.40 3.14
C GLY A 20 -6.79 8.03 1.76
N CYS A 21 -5.88 7.88 0.79
CA CYS A 21 -5.99 8.56 -0.50
C CYS A 21 -6.68 7.71 -1.59
N PRO A 22 -7.30 8.35 -2.59
CA PRO A 22 -7.78 7.65 -3.78
C PRO A 22 -6.65 6.99 -4.58
N MET A 23 -6.92 5.83 -5.18
CA MET A 23 -5.98 5.11 -6.05
C MET A 23 -5.44 5.96 -7.21
N GLU A 24 -6.26 6.89 -7.74
CA GLU A 24 -5.88 7.81 -8.81
C GLU A 24 -4.74 8.77 -8.43
N TYR A 25 -4.44 8.93 -7.13
CA TYR A 25 -3.33 9.76 -6.66
C TYR A 25 -2.03 8.97 -6.51
N MET A 26 -2.03 7.66 -6.79
CA MET A 26 -0.85 6.81 -6.71
C MET A 26 -0.34 6.37 -8.08
N THR A 27 0.99 6.46 -8.23
CA THR A 27 1.72 5.90 -9.37
C THR A 27 2.71 4.87 -8.86
N VAL A 28 2.66 3.67 -9.43
CA VAL A 28 3.59 2.58 -9.10
C VAL A 28 4.75 2.61 -10.09
N ILE A 29 5.95 2.51 -9.56
CA ILE A 29 7.18 2.31 -10.33
C ILE A 29 7.72 0.93 -9.95
N GLU A 30 7.97 0.08 -10.94
CA GLU A 30 8.49 -1.27 -10.73
C GLU A 30 9.67 -1.57 -11.65
N SER A 31 10.45 -2.60 -11.30
CA SER A 31 11.42 -3.26 -12.18
C SER A 31 12.65 -2.44 -12.61
N ASP A 32 12.86 -1.24 -12.06
CA ASP A 32 14.08 -0.45 -12.25
C ASP A 32 14.93 -0.49 -10.98
N THR A 33 15.99 -1.31 -10.99
CA THR A 33 16.87 -1.51 -9.84
C THR A 33 17.70 -0.29 -9.45
N ASP A 34 17.77 0.74 -10.30
CA ASP A 34 18.47 1.97 -9.96
C ASP A 34 17.65 2.83 -8.98
N ILE A 35 16.34 2.60 -8.89
CA ILE A 35 15.41 3.42 -8.10
C ILE A 35 14.53 2.64 -7.13
N VAL A 36 14.17 1.38 -7.44
CA VAL A 36 13.31 0.58 -6.55
C VAL A 36 14.14 -0.14 -5.49
N PRO A 37 13.72 -0.12 -4.21
CA PRO A 37 14.38 -0.91 -3.17
C PRO A 37 14.37 -2.40 -3.50
N PHE A 38 15.32 -3.14 -2.93
CA PHE A 38 15.41 -4.59 -3.12
C PHE A 38 14.13 -5.28 -2.62
N ASP A 39 13.50 -6.05 -3.50
CA ASP A 39 12.41 -6.96 -3.23
C ASP A 39 12.79 -8.32 -3.83
N PRO A 40 12.67 -9.45 -3.09
CA PRO A 40 12.97 -10.77 -3.62
C PRO A 40 12.06 -11.18 -4.80
N GLY A 41 11.08 -10.34 -5.12
CA GLY A 41 10.14 -10.55 -6.19
C GLY A 41 9.01 -11.46 -5.78
N SER A 42 8.16 -11.73 -6.75
CA SER A 42 6.95 -12.51 -6.55
C SER A 42 7.24 -14.00 -6.62
N TYR A 43 7.54 -14.57 -5.45
CA TYR A 43 7.83 -15.98 -5.27
C TYR A 43 7.05 -16.55 -4.08
N ALA A 44 6.72 -17.85 -4.14
CA ALA A 44 6.10 -18.62 -3.05
C ALA A 44 4.81 -18.02 -2.45
N SER A 45 4.00 -17.34 -3.27
CA SER A 45 2.77 -16.64 -2.82
C SER A 45 3.02 -15.65 -1.68
N SER A 46 4.24 -15.09 -1.60
CA SER A 46 4.69 -14.31 -0.45
C SER A 46 4.48 -12.82 -0.55
N THR A 47 4.21 -12.31 -1.75
CA THR A 47 4.10 -10.89 -2.04
C THR A 47 3.12 -10.17 -1.12
N THR A 48 1.95 -10.74 -0.83
CA THR A 48 0.96 -10.08 0.03
C THR A 48 1.43 -9.91 1.47
N TYR A 49 2.05 -10.92 2.08
CA TYR A 49 2.42 -10.85 3.50
C TYR A 49 3.85 -10.31 3.74
N VAL A 50 4.74 -10.41 2.74
CA VAL A 50 6.09 -9.84 2.82
C VAL A 50 6.06 -8.41 2.31
N THR A 51 5.94 -8.25 0.99
CA THR A 51 5.99 -6.96 0.31
C THR A 51 4.80 -6.08 0.70
N GLY A 52 3.61 -6.65 0.88
CA GLY A 52 2.42 -5.92 1.34
C GLY A 52 2.57 -5.36 2.75
N THR A 53 3.20 -6.10 3.67
CA THR A 53 3.48 -5.59 5.02
C THR A 53 4.52 -4.47 4.97
N ALA A 54 5.58 -4.61 4.17
CA ALA A 54 6.54 -3.53 3.95
C ALA A 54 5.87 -2.27 3.38
N ALA A 55 5.01 -2.42 2.37
CA ALA A 55 4.27 -1.32 1.76
C ALA A 55 3.34 -0.63 2.77
N LYS A 56 2.63 -1.40 3.60
CA LYS A 56 1.80 -0.89 4.70
C LYS A 56 2.62 -0.06 5.69
N MET A 57 3.77 -0.57 6.14
CA MET A 57 4.63 0.14 7.10
C MET A 57 5.22 1.43 6.50
N ALA A 58 5.65 1.40 5.24
CA ALA A 58 6.14 2.59 4.55
C ALA A 58 5.03 3.65 4.40
N ALA A 59 3.81 3.22 4.10
CA ALA A 59 2.63 4.07 4.03
C ALA A 59 2.25 4.66 5.41
N GLU A 60 2.37 3.88 6.50
CA GLU A 60 2.14 4.36 7.87
C GLU A 60 3.15 5.45 8.27
N GLU A 61 4.42 5.25 7.93
CA GLU A 61 5.47 6.26 8.16
C GLU A 61 5.18 7.54 7.37
N LEU A 62 4.83 7.41 6.08
CA LEU A 62 4.49 8.56 5.24
C LEU A 62 3.26 9.31 5.78
N ARG A 63 2.20 8.58 6.16
CA ARG A 63 1.00 9.19 6.75
C ARG A 63 1.32 9.96 8.02
N THR A 64 2.18 9.42 8.88
CA THR A 64 2.63 10.10 10.10
C THR A 64 3.33 11.42 9.77
N LYS A 65 4.21 11.42 8.76
CA LYS A 65 4.89 12.64 8.30
C LYS A 65 3.93 13.66 7.69
N ILE A 66 2.92 13.22 6.93
CA ILE A 66 1.87 14.10 6.37
C ILE A 66 1.12 14.81 7.50
N ILE A 67 0.65 14.06 8.51
CA ILE A 67 -0.09 14.64 9.65
C ILE A 67 0.80 15.62 10.43
N ALA A 68 2.08 15.27 10.65
CA ALA A 68 3.03 16.15 11.30
C ALA A 68 3.21 17.48 10.55
N LYS A 69 3.19 17.46 9.21
CA LYS A 69 3.24 18.68 8.41
C LYS A 69 1.98 19.51 8.51
N PHE A 70 0.80 18.90 8.49
CA PHE A 70 -0.44 19.64 8.76
C PHE A 70 -0.42 20.27 10.15
N ALA A 71 0.00 19.53 11.18
CA ALA A 71 0.13 20.04 12.54
C ALA A 71 1.08 21.26 12.63
N GLN A 72 2.21 21.20 11.92
CA GLN A 72 3.15 22.32 11.82
C GLN A 72 2.50 23.57 11.20
N PHE A 73 1.76 23.43 10.10
CA PHE A 73 1.06 24.56 9.46
C PHE A 73 -0.16 25.05 10.26
N PHE A 74 -0.76 24.17 11.05
CA PHE A 74 -1.83 24.51 11.98
C PHE A 74 -1.32 25.03 13.32
N GLU A 75 -0.01 25.04 13.56
CA GLU A 75 0.60 25.47 14.83
C GLU A 75 -0.04 24.76 16.03
N THR A 76 -0.25 23.44 15.90
CA THR A 76 -0.87 22.59 16.91
C THR A 76 -0.12 21.26 17.03
N ASP A 77 -0.44 20.49 18.06
CA ASP A 77 0.12 19.15 18.26
C ASP A 77 -0.47 18.14 17.28
N VAL A 78 0.32 17.12 16.92
CA VAL A 78 -0.05 16.09 15.94
C VAL A 78 -1.32 15.35 16.36
N GLU A 79 -1.53 15.12 17.66
CA GLU A 79 -2.72 14.46 18.18
C GLU A 79 -4.00 15.28 17.99
N ASN A 80 -3.90 16.57 17.68
CA ASN A 80 -5.03 17.47 17.46
C ASN A 80 -5.42 17.60 15.99
N VAL A 81 -4.80 16.83 15.09
CA VAL A 81 -5.08 16.85 13.66
C VAL A 81 -5.77 15.56 13.24
N ASP A 82 -6.97 15.68 12.69
CA ASP A 82 -7.67 14.60 12.02
C ASP A 82 -7.43 14.73 10.51
N PHE A 83 -6.95 13.65 9.87
CA PHE A 83 -6.64 13.60 8.44
C PHE A 83 -7.36 12.44 7.78
N ASP A 84 -8.17 12.74 6.76
CA ASP A 84 -9.00 11.77 6.03
C ASP A 84 -8.33 11.21 4.77
N GLY A 85 -7.10 11.65 4.46
CA GLY A 85 -6.37 11.28 3.25
C GLY A 85 -6.30 12.40 2.19
N VAL A 86 -7.18 13.40 2.28
CA VAL A 86 -7.21 14.55 1.38
C VAL A 86 -7.24 15.87 2.17
N VAL A 87 -8.01 15.93 3.24
CA VAL A 87 -8.22 17.10 4.09
C VAL A 87 -7.76 16.79 5.51
N ALA A 88 -7.02 17.73 6.09
CA ALA A 88 -6.70 17.75 7.50
C ALA A 88 -7.51 18.85 8.19
N THR A 89 -8.05 18.55 9.37
CA THR A 89 -8.79 19.50 10.19
C THR A 89 -8.35 19.37 11.64
N THR A 90 -8.25 20.49 12.35
CA THR A 90 -7.99 20.47 13.79
C THR A 90 -9.21 19.96 14.55
N LYS A 91 -9.03 19.25 15.67
CA LYS A 91 -10.14 18.67 16.45
C LYS A 91 -11.15 19.69 16.99
N ASP A 92 -10.71 20.94 17.15
CA ASP A 92 -11.57 22.08 17.52
C ASP A 92 -12.34 22.68 16.32
N GLY A 93 -12.07 22.19 15.10
CA GLY A 93 -12.66 22.66 13.85
C GLY A 93 -12.17 24.03 13.37
N ALA A 94 -11.18 24.63 14.05
CA ALA A 94 -10.76 26.01 13.77
C ALA A 94 -9.92 26.15 12.49
N LYS A 95 -9.11 25.15 12.15
CA LYS A 95 -8.24 25.16 10.97
C LYS A 95 -8.49 23.93 10.11
N THR A 96 -8.54 24.15 8.80
CA THR A 96 -8.69 23.08 7.80
C THR A 96 -7.82 23.40 6.58
N MET A 97 -7.24 22.38 5.97
CA MET A 97 -6.39 22.50 4.80
C MET A 97 -6.36 21.17 4.04
N ASP A 98 -6.41 21.23 2.72
CA ASP A 98 -6.27 20.06 1.87
C ASP A 98 -4.83 19.82 1.39
N ILE A 99 -4.57 18.64 0.83
CA ILE A 99 -3.26 18.28 0.27
C ILE A 99 -2.84 19.16 -0.92
N HIS A 100 -3.78 19.75 -1.68
CA HIS A 100 -3.47 20.63 -2.82
C HIS A 100 -2.99 22.01 -2.35
N GLN A 101 -3.41 22.43 -1.16
CA GLN A 101 -2.89 23.60 -0.45
C GLN A 101 -1.57 23.31 0.25
N LEU A 102 -1.39 22.09 0.77
CA LEU A 102 -0.15 21.66 1.43
C LEU A 102 0.99 21.48 0.42
N ALA A 103 0.76 20.83 -0.72
CA ALA A 103 1.81 20.43 -1.65
C ALA A 103 2.70 21.60 -2.15
N PRO A 104 2.17 22.77 -2.57
CA PRO A 104 3.01 23.90 -2.95
C PRO A 104 3.86 24.44 -1.80
N LYS A 105 3.36 24.38 -0.56
CA LYS A 105 4.08 24.82 0.64
C LYS A 105 5.26 23.89 1.00
N LEU A 106 5.16 22.62 0.60
CA LEU A 106 6.25 21.65 0.76
C LEU A 106 7.32 21.77 -0.34
N LEU A 107 7.01 22.40 -1.47
CA LEU A 107 7.95 22.56 -2.59
C LEU A 107 8.68 23.91 -2.57
N VAL A 108 8.06 24.95 -1.99
CA VAL A 108 8.55 26.33 -2.08
C VAL A 108 8.65 26.97 -0.71
N GLY A 109 9.81 27.58 -0.43
CA GLY A 109 10.05 28.38 0.77
C GLY A 109 10.98 27.72 1.77
N VAL A 110 11.12 28.33 2.95
CA VAL A 110 12.07 27.92 4.00
C VAL A 110 11.69 26.61 4.69
N ASN A 111 10.43 26.19 4.58
CA ASN A 111 9.90 24.95 5.15
C ASN A 111 9.69 23.87 4.08
N ALA A 112 10.31 24.02 2.90
CA ALA A 112 10.20 23.04 1.83
C ALA A 112 10.81 21.70 2.29
N GLU A 113 10.04 20.64 2.17
CA GLU A 113 10.44 19.29 2.54
C GLU A 113 9.64 18.28 1.71
N GLN A 114 10.36 17.44 0.98
CA GLN A 114 9.77 16.30 0.31
C GLN A 114 9.53 15.18 1.32
N LEU A 115 8.31 14.66 1.38
CA LEU A 115 7.94 13.59 2.28
C LEU A 115 8.13 12.23 1.61
N SER A 116 8.74 11.30 2.33
CA SER A 116 8.95 9.92 1.89
C SER A 116 8.82 8.96 3.07
N GLY A 117 8.27 7.77 2.83
CA GLY A 117 8.23 6.66 3.80
C GLY A 117 9.00 5.46 3.27
N PHE A 118 9.68 4.74 4.16
CA PHE A 118 10.50 3.58 3.85
C PHE A 118 10.32 2.50 4.92
N ALA A 119 10.26 1.25 4.47
CA ALA A 119 10.23 0.13 5.39
C ALA A 119 10.94 -1.08 4.80
N THR A 120 11.41 -1.94 5.69
CA THR A 120 11.93 -3.27 5.35
C THR A 120 11.23 -4.26 6.25
N TRP A 121 10.73 -5.34 5.66
CA TRP A 121 10.02 -6.37 6.38
C TRP A 121 10.49 -7.76 5.95
N GLY A 122 10.72 -8.62 6.93
CA GLY A 122 10.96 -10.04 6.74
C GLY A 122 10.00 -10.83 7.63
N SER A 123 9.25 -11.77 7.04
CA SER A 123 8.28 -12.55 7.82
C SER A 123 8.98 -13.59 8.69
N HIS A 124 8.67 -13.60 9.99
CA HIS A 124 9.16 -14.64 10.91
C HIS A 124 8.46 -15.99 10.72
N THR A 125 7.22 -15.96 10.21
CA THR A 125 6.38 -17.13 9.98
C THR A 125 5.72 -17.04 8.61
N SER A 126 5.51 -18.17 7.95
CA SER A 126 4.71 -18.22 6.73
C SER A 126 3.25 -18.45 7.13
N PRO A 127 2.30 -17.58 6.74
CA PRO A 127 0.89 -17.80 7.05
C PRO A 127 0.43 -19.11 6.41
N PRO A 128 -0.27 -20.01 7.13
CA PRO A 128 -0.72 -21.28 6.58
C PRO A 128 -2.07 -21.12 5.84
N PRO A 129 -2.12 -21.03 4.50
CA PRO A 129 -3.39 -21.11 3.79
C PRO A 129 -3.94 -22.54 3.88
N PHE A 130 -5.25 -22.67 3.93
CA PHE A 130 -5.93 -23.97 3.81
C PHE A 130 -6.97 -23.91 2.70
N MET A 131 -7.18 -25.03 2.02
CA MET A 131 -8.17 -25.18 0.95
C MET A 131 -8.74 -26.59 1.00
N ALA A 132 -10.04 -26.72 0.75
CA ALA A 132 -10.68 -28.00 0.43
C ALA A 132 -11.24 -27.91 -0.99
N SER A 133 -10.82 -28.81 -1.87
CA SER A 133 -11.25 -28.87 -3.27
C SER A 133 -11.81 -30.25 -3.58
N ILE A 134 -12.94 -30.29 -4.29
CA ILE A 134 -13.60 -31.51 -4.74
C ILE A 134 -13.78 -31.39 -6.26
N ALA A 135 -13.45 -32.45 -7.00
CA ALA A 135 -13.67 -32.52 -8.44
C ALA A 135 -14.37 -33.84 -8.77
N GLU A 136 -15.41 -33.77 -9.60
CA GLU A 136 -16.09 -34.94 -10.16
C GLU A 136 -15.59 -35.18 -11.59
N VAL A 137 -15.29 -36.44 -11.93
CA VAL A 137 -14.76 -36.77 -13.26
C VAL A 137 -15.43 -38.01 -13.85
N LYS A 138 -15.64 -37.99 -15.15
CA LYS A 138 -16.04 -39.16 -15.96
C LYS A 138 -14.80 -39.78 -16.58
N VAL A 139 -14.63 -41.09 -16.41
CA VAL A 139 -13.53 -41.85 -17.01
C VAL A 139 -14.06 -42.83 -18.04
N ASP A 140 -13.61 -42.71 -19.28
CA ASP A 140 -13.79 -43.74 -20.30
C ASP A 140 -12.76 -44.86 -20.07
N LYS A 141 -13.25 -46.05 -19.72
CA LYS A 141 -12.41 -47.20 -19.37
C LYS A 141 -11.74 -47.88 -20.57
N GLN A 142 -12.19 -47.62 -21.80
CA GLN A 142 -11.58 -48.21 -23.00
C GLN A 142 -10.44 -47.35 -23.54
N THR A 143 -10.55 -46.03 -23.41
CA THR A 143 -9.57 -45.08 -23.96
C THR A 143 -8.67 -44.44 -22.89
N GLY A 144 -9.05 -44.54 -21.61
CA GLY A 144 -8.37 -43.85 -20.51
C GLY A 144 -8.68 -42.34 -20.43
N LYS A 145 -9.58 -41.83 -21.28
CA LYS A 145 -9.91 -40.40 -21.32
C LYS A 145 -10.66 -39.98 -20.05
N VAL A 146 -10.13 -38.96 -19.38
CA VAL A 146 -10.76 -38.32 -18.22
C VAL A 146 -11.41 -37.01 -18.66
N ILE A 147 -12.67 -36.81 -18.27
CA ILE A 147 -13.45 -35.61 -18.58
C ILE A 147 -13.96 -35.04 -17.25
N PRO A 148 -13.60 -33.80 -16.88
CA PRO A 148 -14.21 -33.11 -15.75
C PRO A 148 -15.73 -33.04 -15.94
N LEU A 149 -16.47 -33.49 -14.94
CA LEU A 149 -17.91 -33.25 -14.85
C LEU A 149 -18.04 -31.97 -14.03
N HIS A 150 -18.33 -30.86 -14.72
CA HIS A 150 -18.24 -29.45 -14.28
C HIS A 150 -16.90 -28.77 -14.62
#